data_AF-A0A516TQ24-F1
#
_entry.id   AF-A0A516TQ24-F1
#
_cell.length_a   1.000
_cell.length_b   1.000
_cell.length_c   1.000
_cell.angle_alpha   90.00
_cell.angle_beta   90.00
_cell.angle_gamma   90.00
#
_symmetry.space_group_name_H-M   'P 1'
#
loop_
_entity.id
_entity.type
_entity.pdbx_description
1 polymer ?
#
loop_
_entity_poly.entity_id
_entity_poly.type
_entity_poly.pdbx_seq_one_letter_code
_entity_poly.pdbx_strand_id
1 'polypeptide(L)'
;MDHSLLALQWIGLKFNFPDFKRNYTYVGLKHPKQYPIERGIISCEDSQFDAKEFEKNFIEEQTTYSNALRWKATNSRSCLAGPLARYHLNYSLFPAFLKEKLKEIDLEYPCHNPFQSILVRLAEIAYAFYEAIRLIEDYEPFSPSFIPFDPNPQTGYGISEAPRGLLYHKYELDDKGSIKKAKIVPPTCFNLASAEDDLKKWIETHSEDSIERLTLDCEQIVRNYDPCISCATHFLKLHFR
;
A
#
# COMPACT_ATOMS: atom_id res chain seq x y z
N MET A 1 -6.49 17.65 -10.92
CA MET A 1 -6.77 17.90 -9.49
C MET A 1 -8.25 18.17 -9.23
N ASP A 2 -8.89 19.10 -9.93
CA ASP A 2 -10.28 19.49 -9.65
C ASP A 2 -11.28 18.34 -9.78
N HIS A 3 -11.19 17.55 -10.86
CA HIS A 3 -12.06 16.38 -11.04
C HIS A 3 -11.91 15.32 -9.94
N SER A 4 -10.70 15.11 -9.40
CA SER A 4 -10.52 14.20 -8.27
C SER A 4 -11.15 14.75 -6.98
N LEU A 5 -11.12 16.07 -6.76
CA LEU A 5 -11.78 16.70 -5.61
C LEU A 5 -13.31 16.65 -5.75
N LEU A 6 -13.84 16.90 -6.95
CA LEU A 6 -15.27 16.77 -7.24
C LEU A 6 -15.75 15.32 -7.07
N ALA A 7 -14.97 14.34 -7.53
CA ALA A 7 -15.29 12.92 -7.37
C ALA A 7 -15.26 12.52 -5.88
N LEU A 8 -14.25 12.96 -5.13
CA LEU A 8 -14.15 12.76 -3.68
C LEU A 8 -15.39 13.31 -2.96
N GLN A 9 -15.77 14.55 -3.26
CA GLN A 9 -16.93 15.20 -2.66
C GLN A 9 -18.24 14.49 -3.03
N TRP A 10 -18.43 14.18 -4.32
CA TRP A 10 -19.64 13.54 -4.80
C TRP A 10 -19.82 12.15 -4.21
N ILE A 11 -18.78 11.30 -4.24
CA ILE A 11 -18.85 9.95 -3.67
C ILE A 11 -19.03 10.03 -2.16
N GLY A 12 -18.27 10.88 -1.47
CA GLY A 12 -18.37 11.03 -0.01
C GLY A 12 -19.76 11.45 0.48
N LEU A 13 -20.47 12.29 -0.27
CA LEU A 13 -21.81 12.77 0.10
C LEU A 13 -22.96 11.91 -0.42
N LYS A 14 -22.74 11.08 -1.44
CA LYS A 14 -23.84 10.35 -2.12
C LYS A 14 -23.81 8.85 -1.90
N PHE A 15 -22.67 8.27 -1.58
CA PHE A 15 -22.55 6.82 -1.43
C PHE A 15 -22.78 6.44 0.02
N ASN A 16 -23.45 5.31 0.22
CA ASN A 16 -23.56 4.68 1.51
C ASN A 16 -22.45 3.63 1.65
N PHE A 17 -21.78 3.62 2.78
CA PHE A 17 -20.76 2.62 3.10
C PHE A 17 -21.29 1.71 4.19
N PRO A 18 -21.22 0.38 4.02
CA PRO A 18 -21.56 -0.55 5.10
C PRO A 18 -20.72 -0.26 6.35
N ASP A 19 -21.32 -0.39 7.52
CA ASP A 19 -20.59 -0.22 8.78
C ASP A 19 -19.73 -1.45 9.04
N PHE A 20 -18.42 -1.30 8.80
CA PHE A 20 -17.46 -2.36 9.03
C PHE A 20 -16.15 -1.74 9.50
N LYS A 21 -15.89 -1.79 10.81
CA LYS A 21 -14.68 -1.22 11.39
C LYS A 21 -13.65 -2.29 11.73
N ARG A 22 -12.40 -1.99 11.41
CA ARG A 22 -11.25 -2.85 11.63
C ARG A 22 -10.08 -2.04 12.18
N ASN A 23 -9.39 -2.64 13.15
CA ASN A 23 -8.12 -2.12 13.63
C ASN A 23 -7.02 -2.99 13.03
N TYR A 24 -6.33 -2.46 12.02
CA TYR A 24 -5.31 -3.21 11.28
C TYR A 24 -3.92 -2.96 11.85
N THR A 25 -3.02 -3.88 11.58
CA THR A 25 -1.58 -3.65 11.64
C THR A 25 -1.18 -2.84 10.41
N TYR A 26 -1.18 -1.51 10.51
CA TYR A 26 -0.84 -0.66 9.35
C TYR A 26 0.65 -0.73 9.05
N VAL A 27 0.98 -0.99 7.79
CA VAL A 27 2.35 -0.98 7.28
C VAL A 27 2.48 0.04 6.15
N GLY A 28 3.50 0.86 6.22
CA GLY A 28 3.82 1.80 5.16
C GLY A 28 5.02 2.67 5.49
N LEU A 29 5.38 3.58 4.60
CA LEU A 29 6.45 4.53 4.83
C LEU A 29 5.99 5.70 5.71
N LYS A 30 6.92 6.26 6.48
CA LYS A 30 6.81 7.58 7.12
C LYS A 30 7.95 8.46 6.67
N HIS A 31 7.66 9.75 6.52
CA HIS A 31 8.67 10.75 6.18
C HIS A 31 8.39 12.04 6.97
N PRO A 32 9.41 12.75 7.48
CA PRO A 32 9.20 13.86 8.41
C PRO A 32 8.51 15.09 7.80
N LYS A 33 8.52 15.24 6.47
CA LYS A 33 8.13 16.51 5.81
C LYS A 33 7.14 16.38 4.66
N GLN A 34 6.95 15.19 4.10
CA GLN A 34 6.24 15.00 2.84
C GLN A 34 5.49 13.69 2.91
N TYR A 35 4.29 13.64 2.33
CA TYR A 35 3.53 12.40 2.26
C TYR A 35 4.34 11.35 1.48
N PRO A 36 4.70 10.22 2.10
CA PRO A 36 5.76 9.37 1.57
C PRO A 36 5.24 8.51 0.41
N ILE A 37 5.83 8.70 -0.78
CA ILE A 37 5.61 7.85 -1.95
C ILE A 37 6.93 7.19 -2.38
N GLU A 38 7.96 7.98 -2.63
CA GLU A 38 9.24 7.54 -3.19
C GLU A 38 10.33 7.27 -2.15
N ARG A 39 10.18 7.80 -0.93
CA ARG A 39 11.17 7.68 0.13
C ARG A 39 10.54 7.76 1.52
N GLY A 40 11.22 7.16 2.49
CA GLY A 40 10.82 7.18 3.88
C GLY A 40 11.46 6.04 4.67
N ILE A 41 11.11 5.95 5.94
CA ILE A 41 11.43 4.82 6.83
C ILE A 41 10.20 3.93 6.91
N ILE A 42 10.38 2.61 6.91
CA ILE A 42 9.27 1.68 7.05
C ILE A 42 8.72 1.79 8.46
N SER A 43 7.41 1.94 8.59
CA SER A 43 6.68 1.94 9.85
C SER A 43 5.71 0.75 9.86
N CYS A 44 5.71 0.03 10.97
CA CYS A 44 4.77 -1.05 11.24
C CYS A 44 4.45 -1.03 12.74
N GLU A 45 3.19 -0.79 13.10
CA GLU A 45 2.79 -0.51 14.49
C GLU A 45 3.69 0.58 15.11
N ASP A 46 4.30 0.30 16.27
CA ASP A 46 5.19 1.22 17.00
C ASP A 46 6.66 1.14 16.54
N SER A 47 6.96 0.30 15.56
CA SER A 47 8.34 0.08 15.06
C SER A 47 8.61 0.87 13.79
N GLN A 48 9.83 1.41 13.69
CA GLN A 48 10.36 2.03 12.48
C GLN A 48 11.73 1.47 12.15
N PHE A 49 11.99 1.16 10.88
CA PHE A 49 13.24 0.52 10.45
C PHE A 49 13.54 0.76 8.97
N ASP A 50 14.82 0.61 8.60
CA ASP A 50 15.28 0.77 7.22
C ASP A 50 14.93 -0.44 6.35
N ALA A 51 14.98 -0.26 5.02
CA ALA A 51 14.76 -1.33 4.04
C ALA A 51 15.68 -2.56 4.26
N LYS A 52 16.92 -2.36 4.73
CA LYS A 52 17.86 -3.45 5.04
C LYS A 52 17.36 -4.39 6.16
N GLU A 53 16.43 -3.92 6.98
CA GLU A 53 15.86 -4.65 8.12
C GLU A 53 14.50 -5.26 7.80
N PHE A 54 14.00 -5.10 6.57
CA PHE A 54 12.69 -5.58 6.13
C PHE A 54 12.47 -7.06 6.46
N GLU A 55 13.41 -7.92 6.07
CA GLU A 55 13.30 -9.37 6.26
C GLU A 55 13.50 -9.82 7.71
N LYS A 56 13.86 -8.91 8.63
CA LYS A 56 13.88 -9.17 10.08
C LYS A 56 12.55 -8.86 10.75
N ASN A 57 11.71 -8.04 10.12
CA ASN A 57 10.49 -7.49 10.69
C ASN A 57 9.22 -8.03 10.00
N PHE A 58 9.36 -8.62 8.80
CA PHE A 58 8.28 -9.29 8.10
C PHE A 58 8.65 -10.72 7.73
N ILE A 59 7.65 -11.58 7.77
CA ILE A 59 7.75 -12.99 7.42
C ILE A 59 6.91 -13.27 6.17
N GLU A 60 7.50 -14.06 5.27
CA GLU A 60 6.82 -14.61 4.10
C GLU A 60 6.06 -15.89 4.51
N GLU A 61 4.84 -16.03 4.02
CA GLU A 61 3.98 -17.16 4.30
C GLU A 61 3.33 -17.67 3.01
N GLN A 62 3.60 -18.93 2.68
CA GLN A 62 2.97 -19.65 1.58
C GLN A 62 1.80 -20.48 2.12
N THR A 63 0.64 -20.39 1.49
CA THR A 63 -0.53 -21.23 1.82
C THR A 63 -0.64 -22.42 0.87
N THR A 64 -1.44 -23.42 1.24
CA THR A 64 -1.71 -24.58 0.39
C THR A 64 -2.73 -24.31 -0.71
N TYR A 65 -3.51 -23.23 -0.59
CA TYR A 65 -4.67 -22.93 -1.44
C TYR A 65 -4.47 -21.72 -2.37
N SER A 66 -3.31 -21.06 -2.32
CA SER A 66 -3.03 -19.89 -3.17
C SER A 66 -1.59 -19.91 -3.67
N ASN A 67 -1.38 -19.51 -4.92
CA ASN A 67 -0.03 -19.28 -5.48
C ASN A 67 0.53 -17.90 -5.09
N ALA A 68 -0.28 -17.05 -4.47
CA ALA A 68 0.16 -15.74 -4.01
C ALA A 68 0.75 -15.85 -2.60
N LEU A 69 1.95 -15.31 -2.42
CA LEU A 69 2.61 -15.24 -1.13
C LEU A 69 1.94 -14.19 -0.24
N ARG A 70 1.78 -14.49 1.04
CA ARG A 70 1.34 -13.53 2.06
C ARG A 70 2.54 -13.02 2.83
N TRP A 71 2.50 -11.77 3.25
CA TRP A 71 3.52 -11.18 4.11
C TRP A 71 2.89 -10.62 5.37
N LYS A 72 3.43 -10.99 6.53
CA LYS A 72 2.92 -10.66 7.86
C LYS A 72 4.02 -10.02 8.71
N ALA A 73 3.64 -9.27 9.73
CA ALA A 73 4.58 -8.86 10.78
C ALA A 73 5.11 -10.10 11.54
N THR A 74 6.30 -10.00 12.13
CA THR A 74 6.94 -11.11 12.87
C THR A 74 6.15 -11.61 14.07
N ASN A 75 5.22 -10.81 14.60
CA ASN A 75 4.24 -11.23 15.60
C ASN A 75 3.05 -12.02 15.01
N SER A 76 3.17 -12.46 13.74
CA SER A 76 2.17 -13.21 12.97
C SER A 76 0.86 -12.48 12.69
N ARG A 77 0.80 -11.15 12.91
CA ARG A 77 -0.38 -10.34 12.58
C ARG A 77 -0.45 -10.05 11.09
N SER A 78 -1.66 -10.14 10.54
CA SER A 78 -2.00 -9.65 9.20
C SER A 78 -1.77 -8.15 9.12
N CYS A 79 -1.21 -7.68 8.00
CA CYS A 79 -0.89 -6.28 7.77
C CYS A 79 -1.87 -5.65 6.77
N LEU A 80 -2.04 -4.33 6.87
CA LEU A 80 -2.70 -3.53 5.83
C LEU A 80 -1.70 -2.52 5.29
N ALA A 81 -1.46 -2.58 3.99
CA ALA A 81 -0.68 -1.62 3.21
C ALA A 81 -1.58 -0.83 2.26
N GLY A 82 -1.07 0.27 1.72
CA GLY A 82 -1.77 1.07 0.70
C GLY A 82 -2.43 2.32 1.26
N PRO A 83 -3.42 2.88 0.54
CA PRO A 83 -3.97 4.21 0.84
C PRO A 83 -4.44 4.38 2.28
N LEU A 84 -5.19 3.40 2.83
CA LEU A 84 -5.66 3.47 4.21
C LEU A 84 -4.51 3.45 5.23
N ALA A 85 -3.47 2.67 4.97
CA ALA A 85 -2.30 2.61 5.84
C ALA A 85 -1.52 3.93 5.80
N ARG A 86 -1.26 4.46 4.60
CA ARG A 86 -0.60 5.75 4.45
C ARG A 86 -1.41 6.88 5.06
N TYR A 87 -2.72 6.88 4.88
CA TYR A 87 -3.63 7.85 5.50
C TYR A 87 -3.54 7.79 7.02
N HIS A 88 -3.64 6.59 7.61
CA HIS A 88 -3.52 6.40 9.05
C HIS A 88 -2.17 6.92 9.60
N LEU A 89 -1.07 6.55 8.92
CA LEU A 89 0.30 6.84 9.37
C LEU A 89 0.72 8.29 9.12
N ASN A 90 0.20 8.94 8.08
CA ASN A 90 0.73 10.19 7.53
C ASN A 90 -0.31 11.30 7.30
N TYR A 91 -1.52 11.20 7.85
CA TYR A 91 -2.57 12.22 7.69
C TYR A 91 -2.10 13.65 7.99
N SER A 92 -1.22 13.82 8.99
CA SER A 92 -0.66 15.13 9.34
C SER A 92 0.09 15.80 8.18
N LEU A 93 0.60 15.02 7.22
CA LEU A 93 1.32 15.50 6.05
C LEU A 93 0.41 15.90 4.88
N PHE A 94 -0.90 15.63 4.95
CA PHE A 94 -1.80 16.13 3.91
C PHE A 94 -1.88 17.67 3.91
N PRO A 95 -1.87 18.30 2.72
CA PRO A 95 -2.17 19.71 2.54
C PRO A 95 -3.49 20.12 3.19
N ALA A 96 -3.57 21.37 3.66
CA ALA A 96 -4.74 21.91 4.35
C ALA A 96 -6.03 21.77 3.52
N PHE A 97 -5.98 22.09 2.22
CA PHE A 97 -7.15 22.01 1.34
C PHE A 97 -7.72 20.58 1.22
N LEU A 98 -6.87 19.54 1.26
CA LEU A 98 -7.34 18.16 1.25
C LEU A 98 -8.00 17.79 2.58
N LYS A 99 -7.39 18.20 3.71
CA LYS A 99 -8.00 17.98 5.04
C LYS A 99 -9.36 18.65 5.16
N GLU A 100 -9.51 19.85 4.61
CA GLU A 100 -10.79 20.56 4.54
C GLU A 100 -11.81 19.78 3.70
N LYS A 101 -11.43 19.27 2.52
CA LYS A 101 -12.35 18.46 1.71
C LYS A 101 -12.74 17.13 2.35
N LEU A 102 -11.84 16.51 3.10
CA LEU A 102 -12.17 15.29 3.85
C LEU A 102 -13.15 15.56 4.99
N LYS A 103 -13.04 16.73 5.65
CA LYS A 103 -14.01 17.17 6.66
C LYS A 103 -15.40 17.44 6.08
N GLU A 104 -15.48 18.02 4.87
CA GLU A 104 -16.77 18.30 4.21
C GLU A 104 -17.59 17.04 3.88
N ILE A 105 -16.94 15.89 3.77
CA ILE A 105 -17.58 14.59 3.50
C ILE A 105 -17.63 13.70 4.74
N ASP A 106 -17.37 14.26 5.92
CA ASP A 106 -17.36 13.55 7.20
C ASP A 106 -16.45 12.29 7.22
N LEU A 107 -15.33 12.31 6.48
CA LEU A 107 -14.36 11.22 6.54
C LEU A 107 -13.46 11.39 7.77
N GLU A 108 -13.65 10.51 8.75
CA GLU A 108 -12.89 10.50 10.00
C GLU A 108 -11.37 10.29 9.79
N TYR A 109 -10.57 10.84 10.69
CA TYR A 109 -9.19 10.42 10.91
C TYR A 109 -9.04 9.93 12.36
N PRO A 110 -8.56 8.70 12.59
CA PRO A 110 -8.25 7.66 11.59
C PRO A 110 -9.51 7.07 10.92
N CYS A 111 -9.39 6.68 9.65
CA CYS A 111 -10.46 5.95 8.93
C CYS A 111 -10.26 4.44 9.12
N HIS A 112 -11.19 3.80 9.83
CA HIS A 112 -11.14 2.37 10.16
C HIS A 112 -12.01 1.47 9.28
N ASN A 113 -12.72 2.04 8.32
CA ASN A 113 -13.66 1.31 7.46
C ASN A 113 -13.04 1.05 6.07
N PRO A 114 -12.78 -0.21 5.67
CA PRO A 114 -12.23 -0.52 4.36
C PRO A 114 -13.18 -0.17 3.22
N PHE A 115 -14.50 -0.12 3.43
CA PHE A 115 -15.43 0.34 2.39
C PHE A 115 -15.25 1.83 2.06
N GLN A 116 -14.77 2.63 3.02
CA GLN A 116 -14.43 4.03 2.80
C GLN A 116 -13.02 4.22 2.19
N SER A 117 -12.26 3.15 1.95
CA SER A 117 -10.91 3.21 1.33
C SER A 117 -10.89 3.93 -0.02
N ILE A 118 -11.99 3.89 -0.77
CA ILE A 118 -12.13 4.59 -2.05
C ILE A 118 -12.03 6.11 -1.88
N LEU A 119 -12.58 6.66 -0.80
CA LEU A 119 -12.50 8.09 -0.50
C LEU A 119 -11.05 8.49 -0.20
N VAL A 120 -10.35 7.68 0.58
CA VAL A 120 -8.91 7.88 0.85
C VAL A 120 -8.10 7.79 -0.44
N ARG A 121 -8.38 6.82 -1.32
CA ARG A 121 -7.71 6.69 -2.62
C ARG A 121 -7.95 7.91 -3.52
N LEU A 122 -9.16 8.47 -3.53
CA LEU A 122 -9.47 9.70 -4.27
C LEU A 122 -8.73 10.92 -3.70
N ALA A 123 -8.62 11.02 -2.38
CA ALA A 123 -7.81 12.04 -1.73
C ALA A 123 -6.33 11.92 -2.12
N GLU A 124 -5.78 10.71 -2.16
CA GLU A 124 -4.41 10.47 -2.64
C GLU A 124 -4.23 10.77 -4.13
N ILE A 125 -5.24 10.52 -4.98
CA ILE A 125 -5.19 10.92 -6.39
C ILE A 125 -5.13 12.45 -6.50
N ALA A 126 -5.95 13.17 -5.73
CA ALA A 126 -5.90 14.63 -5.69
C ALA A 126 -4.54 15.14 -5.19
N TYR A 127 -3.99 14.50 -4.16
CA TYR A 127 -2.63 14.76 -3.67
C TYR A 127 -1.57 14.51 -4.75
N ALA A 128 -1.67 13.40 -5.49
CA ALA A 128 -0.73 13.06 -6.56
C ALA A 128 -0.72 14.12 -7.67
N PHE A 129 -1.89 14.66 -8.06
CA PHE A 129 -1.95 15.77 -8.99
C PHE A 129 -1.36 17.06 -8.40
N TYR A 130 -1.64 17.35 -7.13
CA TYR A 130 -1.06 18.49 -6.43
C TYR A 130 0.46 18.45 -6.41
N GLU A 131 1.05 17.30 -6.03
CA GLU A 131 2.50 17.13 -6.03
C GLU A 131 3.09 17.11 -7.45
N ALA A 132 2.40 16.54 -8.44
CA ALA A 132 2.86 16.55 -9.83
C ALA A 132 2.97 17.98 -10.37
N ILE A 133 1.98 18.84 -10.11
CA ILE A 133 2.03 20.26 -10.50
C ILE A 133 3.22 20.94 -9.82
N ARG A 134 3.36 20.80 -8.49
CA ARG A 134 4.48 21.38 -7.74
C ARG A 134 5.84 20.91 -8.28
N LEU A 135 6.00 19.61 -8.55
CA LEU A 135 7.24 19.06 -9.08
C LEU A 135 7.56 19.57 -10.48
N ILE A 136 6.56 19.81 -11.33
CA ILE A 136 6.76 20.37 -12.68
C ILE A 136 7.15 21.85 -12.59
N GLU A 137 6.49 22.62 -11.71
CA GLU A 137 6.76 24.05 -11.51
C GLU A 137 8.14 24.29 -10.89
N ASP A 138 8.55 23.43 -9.94
CA ASP A 138 9.84 23.51 -9.25
C ASP A 138 10.99 22.80 -10.00
N TYR A 139 10.73 22.17 -11.16
CA TYR A 139 11.73 21.36 -11.84
C TYR A 139 12.83 22.21 -12.48
N GLU A 140 14.04 22.09 -11.95
CA GLU A 140 15.25 22.62 -12.57
C GLU A 140 16.07 21.47 -13.19
N PRO A 141 16.34 21.49 -14.51
CA PRO A 141 17.21 20.51 -15.14
C PRO A 141 18.60 20.52 -14.51
N PHE A 142 19.12 19.34 -14.20
CA PHE A 142 20.48 19.17 -13.69
C PHE A 142 21.30 18.29 -14.62
N SER A 143 22.60 18.59 -14.70
CA SER A 143 23.57 17.83 -15.49
C SER A 143 24.84 17.58 -14.66
N PRO A 144 25.35 16.34 -14.62
CA PRO A 144 24.79 15.14 -15.24
C PRO A 144 23.52 14.65 -14.52
N SER A 145 22.57 14.08 -15.27
CA SER A 145 21.37 13.43 -14.71
C SER A 145 21.62 11.98 -14.24
N PHE A 146 22.87 11.64 -13.98
CA PHE A 146 23.33 10.33 -13.53
C PHE A 146 24.52 10.48 -12.60
N ILE A 147 24.73 9.49 -11.75
CA ILE A 147 25.95 9.35 -10.97
C ILE A 147 26.81 8.24 -11.58
N PRO A 148 28.15 8.40 -11.65
CA PRO A 148 29.03 7.32 -12.04
C PRO A 148 28.82 6.12 -11.10
N PHE A 149 28.72 4.93 -11.68
CA PHE A 149 28.55 3.68 -10.96
C PHE A 149 29.73 2.78 -11.28
N ASP A 150 30.50 2.42 -10.25
CA ASP A 150 31.56 1.43 -10.36
C ASP A 150 31.06 0.07 -9.84
N PRO A 151 30.85 -0.92 -10.72
CA PRO A 151 30.32 -2.21 -10.32
C PRO A 151 31.18 -2.88 -9.25
N ASN A 152 30.54 -3.28 -8.15
CA ASN A 152 31.19 -4.07 -7.12
C ASN A 152 30.18 -5.03 -6.47
N PRO A 153 30.63 -6.15 -5.87
CA PRO A 153 29.74 -7.08 -5.19
C PRO A 153 29.09 -6.43 -3.97
N GLN A 154 27.80 -6.13 -4.07
CA GLN A 154 27.04 -5.46 -3.01
C GLN A 154 25.57 -5.89 -3.00
N THR A 155 24.89 -5.60 -1.89
CA THR A 155 23.44 -5.78 -1.77
C THR A 155 22.76 -4.41 -1.71
N GLY A 156 21.86 -4.15 -2.65
CA GLY A 156 21.00 -2.97 -2.68
C GLY A 156 19.60 -3.30 -2.16
N TYR A 157 19.02 -2.34 -1.43
CA TYR A 157 17.64 -2.42 -0.92
C TYR A 157 16.87 -1.21 -1.43
N GLY A 158 15.72 -1.43 -2.05
CA GLY A 158 14.79 -0.41 -2.52
C GLY A 158 13.48 -0.51 -1.77
N ILE A 159 12.93 0.63 -1.38
CA ILE A 159 11.61 0.72 -0.75
C ILE A 159 10.86 1.92 -1.30
N SER A 160 9.59 1.72 -1.64
CA SER A 160 8.67 2.79 -2.02
C SER A 160 7.24 2.41 -1.66
N GLU A 161 6.34 3.37 -1.78
CA GLU A 161 4.90 3.15 -1.73
C GLU A 161 4.36 3.13 -3.15
N ALA A 162 4.07 1.94 -3.65
CA ALA A 162 3.25 1.82 -4.85
C ALA A 162 1.79 2.21 -4.51
N PRO A 163 0.92 2.43 -5.52
CA PRO A 163 -0.47 2.79 -5.27
C PRO A 163 -1.20 1.83 -4.30
N ARG A 164 -0.86 0.54 -4.35
CA ARG A 164 -1.42 -0.55 -3.54
C ARG A 164 -0.71 -0.79 -2.20
N GLY A 165 0.36 -0.07 -1.91
CA GLY A 165 1.10 -0.14 -0.63
C GLY A 165 2.61 -0.31 -0.77
N LEU A 166 3.24 -0.71 0.32
CA LEU A 166 4.69 -0.89 0.45
C LEU A 166 5.24 -1.87 -0.60
N LEU A 167 6.24 -1.43 -1.35
CA LEU A 167 6.96 -2.19 -2.36
C LEU A 167 8.43 -2.31 -1.96
N TYR A 168 8.89 -3.54 -1.71
CA TYR A 168 10.27 -3.81 -1.30
C TYR A 168 11.02 -4.59 -2.38
N HIS A 169 12.25 -4.15 -2.66
CA HIS A 169 13.16 -4.77 -3.61
C HIS A 169 14.51 -5.01 -2.94
N LYS A 170 15.12 -6.16 -3.22
CA LYS A 170 16.49 -6.49 -2.83
C LYS A 170 17.22 -7.11 -3.99
N TYR A 171 18.42 -6.60 -4.28
CA TYR A 171 19.27 -7.09 -5.35
C TYR A 171 20.68 -7.35 -4.82
N GLU A 172 21.23 -8.53 -5.12
CA GLU A 172 22.64 -8.87 -4.89
C GLU A 172 23.37 -8.80 -6.24
N LEU A 173 24.43 -8.00 -6.33
CA LEU A 173 25.24 -7.82 -7.54
C LEU A 173 26.55 -8.62 -7.47
N ASP A 174 27.09 -9.01 -8.61
CA ASP A 174 28.47 -9.51 -8.73
C ASP A 174 29.50 -8.39 -9.00
N ASP A 175 30.75 -8.78 -9.22
CA ASP A 175 31.89 -7.90 -9.51
C ASP A 175 31.76 -7.17 -10.85
N LYS A 176 30.89 -7.65 -11.74
CA LYS A 176 30.57 -7.01 -13.02
C LYS A 176 29.29 -6.19 -12.97
N GLY A 177 28.64 -6.12 -11.80
CA GLY A 177 27.37 -5.41 -11.62
C GLY A 177 26.15 -6.18 -12.12
N SER A 178 26.28 -7.47 -12.43
CA SER A 178 25.14 -8.31 -12.83
C SER A 178 24.37 -8.80 -11.61
N ILE A 179 23.04 -8.91 -11.73
CA ILE A 179 22.17 -9.36 -10.64
C ILE A 179 22.37 -10.88 -10.43
N LYS A 180 22.91 -11.26 -9.27
CA LYS A 180 23.02 -12.66 -8.81
C LYS A 180 21.74 -13.15 -8.15
N LYS A 181 21.07 -12.28 -7.39
CA LYS A 181 19.78 -12.56 -6.74
C LYS A 181 18.90 -11.34 -6.78
N ALA A 182 17.61 -11.56 -7.01
CA ALA A 182 16.57 -10.56 -6.89
C ALA A 182 15.47 -11.10 -5.97
N LYS A 183 14.99 -10.26 -5.05
CA LYS A 183 13.78 -10.49 -4.27
C LYS A 183 12.90 -9.26 -4.39
N ILE A 184 11.65 -9.47 -4.77
CA ILE A 184 10.64 -8.43 -4.90
C ILE A 184 9.49 -8.84 -4.01
N VAL A 185 9.05 -7.95 -3.13
CA VAL A 185 7.88 -8.14 -2.29
C VAL A 185 6.87 -7.07 -2.69
N PRO A 186 5.88 -7.45 -3.52
CA PRO A 186 4.92 -6.52 -4.07
C PRO A 186 3.83 -6.19 -3.04
N PRO A 187 3.16 -5.03 -3.16
CA PRO A 187 2.28 -4.51 -2.13
C PRO A 187 1.10 -5.42 -1.78
N THR A 188 0.48 -6.01 -2.80
CA THR A 188 -0.72 -6.86 -2.64
C THR A 188 -0.46 -7.99 -1.65
N CYS A 189 0.78 -8.51 -1.56
CA CYS A 189 1.13 -9.62 -0.66
C CYS A 189 0.90 -9.31 0.82
N PHE A 190 1.03 -8.04 1.23
CA PHE A 190 0.71 -7.62 2.61
C PHE A 190 -0.79 -7.65 2.88
N ASN A 191 -1.60 -7.35 1.86
CA ASN A 191 -3.04 -7.15 1.98
C ASN A 191 -3.84 -8.45 1.97
N LEU A 192 -3.29 -9.54 1.40
CA LEU A 192 -4.02 -10.80 1.23
C LEU A 192 -4.51 -11.41 2.55
N ALA A 193 -3.65 -11.44 3.58
CA ALA A 193 -4.04 -11.98 4.88
C ALA A 193 -5.15 -11.14 5.54
N SER A 194 -5.07 -9.81 5.46
CA SER A 194 -6.11 -8.92 5.99
C SER A 194 -7.42 -9.02 5.22
N ALA A 195 -7.36 -9.20 3.89
CA ALA A 195 -8.55 -9.42 3.07
C ALA A 195 -9.26 -10.72 3.45
N GLU A 196 -8.53 -11.81 3.67
CA GLU A 196 -9.10 -13.08 4.14
C GLU A 196 -9.72 -12.94 5.55
N ASP A 197 -9.06 -12.24 6.47
CA ASP A 197 -9.59 -11.98 7.82
C ASP A 197 -10.87 -11.12 7.78
N ASP A 198 -10.94 -10.16 6.86
CA ASP A 198 -12.11 -9.30 6.68
C ASP A 198 -13.28 -10.07 6.08
N LEU A 199 -13.03 -10.90 5.05
CA LEU A 199 -14.04 -11.79 4.47
C LEU A 199 -14.63 -12.72 5.54
N LYS A 200 -13.78 -13.36 6.34
CA LYS A 200 -14.22 -14.23 7.42
C LYS A 200 -15.10 -13.48 8.42
N LYS A 201 -14.64 -12.33 8.92
CA LYS A 201 -15.39 -11.52 9.88
C LYS A 201 -16.73 -11.03 9.29
N TRP A 202 -16.76 -10.67 8.00
CA TRP A 202 -17.98 -10.24 7.34
C TRP A 202 -19.01 -11.37 7.26
N ILE A 203 -18.59 -12.55 6.77
CA ILE A 203 -19.47 -13.72 6.64
C ILE A 203 -20.00 -14.16 8.02
N GLU A 204 -19.16 -14.15 9.06
CA GLU A 204 -19.57 -14.50 10.43
C GLU A 204 -20.61 -13.53 11.01
N THR A 205 -20.56 -12.25 10.63
CA THR A 205 -21.50 -11.23 11.12
C THR A 205 -22.78 -11.12 10.30
N HIS A 206 -22.79 -11.67 9.09
CA HIS A 206 -23.90 -11.63 8.15
C HIS A 206 -24.36 -13.05 7.76
N SER A 207 -24.26 -14.02 8.69
CA SER A 207 -24.53 -15.45 8.40
C SER A 207 -25.95 -15.75 7.93
N GLU A 208 -26.90 -14.87 8.28
CA GLU A 208 -28.31 -14.99 7.94
C GLU A 208 -28.66 -14.38 6.57
N ASP A 209 -27.73 -13.65 5.95
CA ASP A 209 -27.94 -13.05 4.65
C ASP A 209 -27.92 -14.11 3.53
N SER A 210 -28.56 -13.79 2.40
CA SER A 210 -28.56 -14.71 1.26
C SER A 210 -27.15 -14.87 0.68
N ILE A 211 -26.88 -16.03 0.08
CA ILE A 211 -25.59 -16.32 -0.57
C ILE A 211 -25.29 -15.29 -1.66
N GLU A 212 -26.29 -14.85 -2.41
CA GLU A 212 -26.15 -13.84 -3.46
C GLU A 212 -25.70 -12.50 -2.87
N ARG A 213 -26.29 -12.10 -1.73
CA ARG A 213 -25.90 -10.87 -1.04
C ARG A 213 -24.47 -10.96 -0.50
N LEU A 214 -24.15 -12.04 0.20
CA LEU A 214 -22.82 -12.30 0.74
C LEU A 214 -21.76 -12.32 -0.36
N THR A 215 -22.08 -12.90 -1.52
CA THR A 215 -21.15 -12.94 -2.67
C THR A 215 -20.80 -11.52 -3.12
N LEU A 216 -21.80 -10.66 -3.32
CA LEU A 216 -21.57 -9.27 -3.75
C LEU A 216 -20.75 -8.48 -2.71
N ASP A 217 -21.08 -8.62 -1.43
CA ASP A 217 -20.34 -7.93 -0.37
C ASP A 217 -18.89 -8.45 -0.26
N CYS A 218 -18.67 -9.76 -0.38
CA CYS A 218 -17.33 -10.36 -0.39
C CYS A 218 -16.49 -9.87 -1.58
N GLU A 219 -17.07 -9.78 -2.77
CA GLU A 219 -16.37 -9.21 -3.91
C GLU A 219 -16.02 -7.74 -3.69
N GLN A 220 -16.90 -6.96 -3.07
CA GLN A 220 -16.63 -5.57 -2.72
C GLN A 220 -15.51 -5.45 -1.68
N ILE A 221 -15.50 -6.31 -0.65
CA ILE A 221 -14.41 -6.38 0.33
C ILE A 221 -13.07 -6.60 -0.37
N VAL A 222 -12.99 -7.60 -1.27
CA VAL A 222 -11.76 -7.85 -2.04
C VAL A 222 -11.37 -6.62 -2.86
N ARG A 223 -12.32 -5.96 -3.53
CA ARG A 223 -12.07 -4.75 -4.35
C ARG A 223 -11.59 -3.54 -3.54
N ASN A 224 -11.96 -3.42 -2.27
CA ASN A 224 -11.50 -2.33 -1.40
C ASN A 224 -9.96 -2.30 -1.29
N TYR A 225 -9.32 -3.48 -1.37
CA TYR A 225 -7.87 -3.63 -1.35
C TYR A 225 -7.17 -3.30 -2.69
N ASP A 226 -7.92 -3.08 -3.79
CA ASP A 226 -7.39 -2.92 -5.15
C ASP A 226 -6.30 -3.97 -5.49
N PRO A 227 -6.61 -5.28 -5.42
CA PRO A 227 -5.60 -6.31 -5.54
C PRO A 227 -5.04 -6.39 -6.97
N CYS A 228 -3.72 -6.21 -7.12
CA CYS A 228 -3.02 -6.65 -8.32
C CYS A 228 -2.56 -8.09 -8.12
N ILE A 229 -3.38 -9.07 -8.53
CA ILE A 229 -3.10 -10.51 -8.33
C ILE A 229 -1.87 -10.93 -9.13
N SER A 230 -1.73 -10.45 -10.38
CA SER A 230 -0.55 -10.72 -11.21
C SER A 230 0.75 -10.25 -10.55
N CYS A 231 0.70 -9.17 -9.76
CA CYS A 231 1.86 -8.69 -9.01
C CYS A 231 2.20 -9.66 -7.87
N ALA A 232 1.22 -10.30 -7.24
CA ALA A 232 1.39 -11.12 -6.04
C ALA A 232 1.84 -12.58 -6.31
N THR A 233 1.86 -12.99 -7.57
CA THR A 233 2.19 -14.37 -7.96
C THR A 233 3.47 -14.42 -8.79
N HIS A 234 4.40 -15.28 -8.40
CA HIS A 234 5.54 -15.66 -9.23
C HIS A 234 5.47 -17.18 -9.44
N PHE A 235 5.17 -17.61 -10.67
CA PHE A 235 4.89 -19.03 -10.94
C PHE A 235 6.02 -19.75 -11.69
N LEU A 236 6.94 -19.01 -12.30
CA LEU A 236 7.92 -19.57 -13.22
C LEU A 236 9.28 -19.78 -12.54
N LYS A 237 9.69 -21.05 -12.40
CA LYS A 237 11.06 -21.41 -12.03
C LYS A 237 11.84 -21.79 -13.28
N LEU A 238 12.74 -20.91 -13.71
CA LEU A 238 13.64 -21.18 -14.84
C LEU A 238 14.99 -21.72 -14.33
N HIS A 239 15.46 -22.78 -14.97
CA HIS A 239 16.80 -23.31 -14.80
C HIS A 239 17.57 -23.05 -16.09
N PHE A 240 18.45 -22.04 -16.08
CA PHE A 240 19.38 -21.84 -17.19
C PHE A 240 20.51 -22.87 -17.06
N ARG A 241 20.88 -23.48 -18.19
CA ARG A 241 22.06 -24.33 -18.30
C ARG A 241 23.30 -23.48 -18.55
#